data_AF-A0A9E9L9U4-F1
#
_entry.id   AF-A0A9E9L9U4-F1
#
_cell.length_a   1.000
_cell.length_b   1.000
_cell.length_c   1.000
_cell.angle_alpha   90.00
_cell.angle_beta   90.00
_cell.angle_gamma   90.00
#
_symmetry.space_group_name_H-M   'P 1'
#
loop_
_entity.id
_entity.type
_entity.pdbx_description
1 polymer ?
#
loop_
_entity_poly.entity_id
_entity_poly.type
_entity_poly.pdbx_seq_one_letter_code
_entity_poly.pdbx_strand_id
1 'polypeptide(L)'
;MAQPPSYERQKNFADDFGNETDHSALNAELDRASNSINDIRTNLALVQADDGKIRASSITTDSLDQEVLDYVQEKALAGANAVADAATAIAREAQQHAASAVQTAFDAVDKSEEAVATAEAAQTQAQQAESKAAQALSETAQIDSKVTAAVDEALHDAIIPGLTPETIAGALGYIPYDAETNNKDFATSAEVAEAISEIPEVDIMSGATSSGNGTSGTVPPPMAGDEDKVLAGDGTWKKVSELPETAAHLSDKNNPHAVTKEQLGLGNVENKSSATIRSELNSSEVIAALGFTPYDSSNPGGFITSAGNANYANSAGYANSAGSVGGISTPVSRDTGAGGVGTFLYGKGGEVALNGTTSAVYGICGFLDSSASALGKQTQQYGGTWRNIGANNIWSEGITMWQRIA
;
A
#
# COMPACT_ATOMS: atom_id res chain seq x y z
N MET A 1 5.37 60.84 -12.95
CA MET A 1 5.10 62.23 -13.37
C MET A 1 5.84 62.45 -14.67
N ALA A 2 5.16 62.95 -15.72
CA ALA A 2 5.79 63.24 -17.01
C ALA A 2 6.99 64.19 -16.83
N GLN A 3 8.02 64.04 -17.68
CA GLN A 3 9.17 64.96 -17.68
C GLN A 3 8.68 66.41 -17.73
N PRO A 4 9.31 67.33 -16.97
CA PRO A 4 8.89 68.72 -16.95
C PRO A 4 8.96 69.33 -18.37
N PRO A 5 8.03 70.22 -18.74
CA PRO A 5 8.05 70.86 -20.05
C PRO A 5 9.29 71.76 -20.22
N SER A 6 9.61 72.12 -21.46
CA SER A 6 10.71 73.04 -21.77
C SER A 6 10.42 74.41 -21.16
N TYR A 7 11.42 75.06 -20.58
CA TYR A 7 11.28 76.43 -20.12
C TYR A 7 11.65 77.41 -21.24
N GLU A 8 10.71 78.29 -21.57
CA GLU A 8 10.91 79.37 -22.54
C GLU A 8 10.52 80.70 -21.87
N ARG A 9 11.46 81.66 -21.82
CA ARG A 9 11.19 82.98 -21.26
C ARG A 9 10.21 83.74 -22.17
N GLN A 10 9.08 84.16 -21.60
CA GLN A 10 8.04 84.87 -22.35
C GLN A 10 8.18 86.40 -22.33
N LYS A 11 8.72 86.98 -21.25
CA LYS A 11 8.82 88.44 -21.07
C LYS A 11 10.18 88.96 -21.50
N ASN A 12 10.19 89.89 -22.45
CA ASN A 12 11.36 90.67 -22.82
C ASN A 12 11.27 92.05 -22.15
N PHE A 13 12.18 92.35 -21.23
CA PHE A 13 12.16 93.60 -20.47
C PHE A 13 12.66 94.81 -21.28
N ALA A 14 13.35 94.56 -22.40
CA ALA A 14 13.77 95.63 -23.31
C ALA A 14 12.57 96.30 -24.02
N ASP A 15 11.38 95.68 -23.99
CA ASP A 15 10.15 96.23 -24.56
C ASP A 15 9.42 97.19 -23.59
N ASP A 16 9.87 97.29 -22.33
CA ASP A 16 9.25 98.15 -21.31
C ASP A 16 9.92 99.54 -21.26
N PHE A 17 9.10 100.59 -21.09
CA PHE A 17 9.57 101.98 -20.99
C PHE A 17 10.07 102.33 -19.59
N GLY A 18 11.28 102.87 -19.48
CA GLY A 18 11.92 103.28 -18.22
C GLY A 18 13.43 103.00 -18.26
N ASN A 19 14.24 103.78 -17.53
CA ASN A 19 15.69 103.57 -17.42
C ASN A 19 16.16 103.31 -15.98
N GLU A 20 15.22 102.99 -15.09
CA GLU A 20 15.46 102.79 -13.67
C GLU A 20 16.29 101.52 -13.40
N THR A 21 16.33 100.57 -14.35
CA THR A 21 17.14 99.34 -14.30
C THR A 21 17.71 98.94 -15.67
N ASP A 22 18.82 98.18 -15.68
CA ASP A 22 19.42 97.66 -16.92
C ASP A 22 18.64 96.44 -17.43
N HIS A 23 17.62 96.69 -18.25
CA HIS A 23 16.74 95.65 -18.79
C HIS A 23 17.46 94.67 -19.72
N SER A 24 18.56 95.09 -20.36
CA SER A 24 19.35 94.23 -21.25
C SER A 24 20.16 93.22 -20.43
N ALA A 25 20.78 93.66 -19.34
CA ALA A 25 21.46 92.78 -18.40
C ALA A 25 20.49 91.79 -17.74
N LEU A 26 19.30 92.24 -17.35
CA LEU A 26 18.25 91.40 -16.77
C LEU A 26 17.81 90.30 -17.75
N ASN A 27 17.53 90.66 -19.01
CA ASN A 27 17.21 89.68 -20.05
C ASN A 27 18.34 88.66 -20.23
N ALA A 28 19.59 89.12 -20.32
CA ALA A 28 20.74 88.23 -20.48
C ALA A 28 20.94 87.28 -19.29
N GLU A 29 20.57 87.69 -18.08
CA GLU A 29 20.56 86.82 -16.90
C GLU A 29 19.43 85.79 -16.93
N LEU A 30 18.22 86.20 -17.31
CA LEU A 30 17.08 85.30 -17.43
C LEU A 30 17.22 84.31 -18.59
N ASP A 31 17.87 84.70 -19.68
CA ASP A 31 18.20 83.79 -20.79
C ASP A 31 19.23 82.74 -20.34
N ARG A 32 20.25 83.15 -19.55
CA ARG A 32 21.19 82.21 -18.92
C ARG A 32 20.48 81.25 -17.95
N ALA A 33 19.55 81.74 -17.15
CA ALA A 33 18.73 80.92 -16.27
C ALA A 33 17.86 79.92 -17.06
N SER A 34 17.30 80.36 -18.19
CA SER A 34 16.51 79.51 -19.08
C SER A 34 17.32 78.33 -19.62
N ASN A 35 18.56 78.59 -20.06
CA ASN A 35 19.47 77.54 -20.52
C ASN A 35 19.79 76.55 -19.40
N SER A 36 20.13 77.04 -18.21
CA SER A 36 20.41 76.20 -17.03
C SER A 36 19.22 75.29 -16.68
N ILE A 37 17.99 75.80 -16.71
CA ILE A 37 16.77 75.01 -16.44
C ILE A 37 16.60 73.89 -17.50
N ASN A 38 16.81 74.21 -18.77
CA ASN A 38 16.66 73.23 -19.85
C ASN A 38 17.79 72.17 -19.86
N ASP A 39 19.00 72.53 -19.44
CA ASP A 39 20.11 71.59 -19.23
C ASP A 39 19.81 70.63 -18.08
N ILE A 40 19.26 71.13 -16.96
CA ILE A 40 18.81 70.30 -15.84
C ILE A 40 17.71 69.33 -16.29
N ARG A 41 16.74 69.79 -17.09
CA ARG A 41 15.71 68.92 -17.68
C ARG A 41 16.33 67.82 -18.54
N THR A 42 17.34 68.16 -19.34
CA THR A 42 18.03 67.19 -20.20
C THR A 42 18.74 66.13 -19.36
N ASN A 43 19.45 66.53 -18.29
CA ASN A 43 20.08 65.59 -17.36
C ASN A 43 19.05 64.74 -16.62
N LEU A 44 17.92 65.32 -16.22
CA LEU A 44 16.82 64.60 -15.58
C LEU A 44 16.25 63.52 -16.50
N ALA A 45 16.07 63.83 -17.78
CA ALA A 45 15.60 62.87 -18.77
C ALA A 45 16.59 61.71 -18.99
N LEU A 46 17.89 61.88 -18.70
CA LEU A 46 18.87 60.78 -18.75
C LEU A 46 18.75 59.82 -17.56
N VAL A 47 18.30 60.31 -16.39
CA VAL A 47 18.25 59.53 -15.14
C VAL A 47 16.84 59.05 -14.79
N GLN A 48 15.79 59.74 -15.24
CA GLN A 48 14.40 59.43 -14.91
C GLN A 48 13.54 59.17 -16.16
N ALA A 49 12.66 58.18 -16.08
CA ALA A 49 11.64 57.88 -17.09
C ALA A 49 10.43 58.82 -16.94
N ASP A 50 9.56 58.83 -17.95
CA ASP A 50 8.35 59.68 -17.96
C ASP A 50 7.32 59.33 -16.89
N ASP A 51 7.42 58.15 -16.26
CA ASP A 51 6.60 57.78 -15.11
C ASP A 51 7.19 58.28 -13.77
N GLY A 52 8.37 58.90 -13.79
CA GLY A 52 9.09 59.39 -12.61
C GLY A 52 9.98 58.35 -11.93
N LYS A 53 10.10 57.13 -12.49
CA LYS A 53 11.06 56.13 -12.00
C LYS A 53 12.47 56.42 -12.52
N ILE A 54 13.48 55.88 -11.84
CA ILE A 54 14.85 55.87 -12.37
C ILE A 54 14.89 55.00 -13.64
N ARG A 55 15.56 55.45 -14.69
CA ARG A 55 15.72 54.68 -15.91
C ARG A 55 16.58 53.44 -15.64
N ALA A 56 16.26 52.36 -16.34
CA ALA A 56 17.07 51.15 -16.28
C ALA A 56 18.52 51.46 -16.69
N SER A 57 19.49 50.85 -16.01
CA SER A 57 20.93 51.04 -16.21
C SER A 57 21.52 52.39 -15.75
N SER A 58 20.71 53.33 -15.25
CA SER A 58 21.25 54.56 -14.62
C SER A 58 21.88 54.29 -13.25
N ILE A 59 21.62 53.12 -12.66
CA ILE A 59 22.27 52.63 -11.45
C ILE A 59 23.21 51.49 -11.86
N THR A 60 24.49 51.65 -11.60
CA THR A 60 25.54 50.67 -11.86
C THR A 60 26.03 50.07 -10.53
N THR A 61 26.69 48.92 -10.58
CA THR A 61 27.10 48.18 -9.38
C THR A 61 28.11 48.94 -8.51
N ASP A 62 28.95 49.78 -9.11
CA ASP A 62 29.89 50.68 -8.42
C ASP A 62 29.19 51.88 -7.74
N SER A 63 27.92 52.15 -8.10
CA SER A 63 27.08 53.15 -7.45
C SER A 63 26.27 52.59 -6.28
N LEU A 64 26.31 51.28 -6.04
CA LEU A 64 25.62 50.62 -4.94
C LEU A 64 26.55 50.47 -3.73
N ASP A 65 26.00 50.62 -2.53
CA ASP A 65 26.76 50.38 -1.30
C ASP A 65 27.02 48.89 -1.09
N GLN A 66 28.12 48.57 -0.42
CA GLN A 66 28.57 47.20 -0.20
C GLN A 66 27.52 46.38 0.56
N GLU A 67 26.79 47.01 1.49
CA GLU A 67 25.70 46.35 2.24
C GLU A 67 24.60 45.80 1.31
N VAL A 68 24.25 46.53 0.25
CA VAL A 68 23.22 46.09 -0.72
C VAL A 68 23.75 44.93 -1.56
N LEU A 69 25.01 44.98 -1.98
CA LEU A 69 25.67 43.91 -2.73
C LEU A 69 25.77 42.62 -1.89
N ASP A 70 26.17 42.76 -0.62
CA ASP A 70 26.27 41.64 0.33
C ASP A 70 24.89 41.02 0.58
N TYR A 71 23.84 41.83 0.75
CA TYR A 71 22.47 41.34 0.90
C TYR A 71 22.01 40.52 -0.32
N VAL A 72 22.24 41.04 -1.53
CA VAL A 72 21.86 40.32 -2.77
C VAL A 72 22.67 39.01 -2.90
N GLN A 73 23.97 39.04 -2.59
CA GLN A 73 24.83 37.85 -2.64
C GLN A 73 24.41 36.80 -1.60
N GLU A 74 24.10 37.22 -0.38
CA GLU A 74 23.62 36.34 0.70
C GLU A 74 22.32 35.64 0.27
N LYS A 75 21.35 36.38 -0.28
CA LYS A 75 20.08 35.79 -0.74
C LYS A 75 20.27 34.85 -1.93
N ALA A 76 21.14 35.21 -2.87
CA ALA A 76 21.49 34.33 -3.99
C ALA A 76 22.15 33.04 -3.51
N LEU A 77 23.10 33.13 -2.55
CA LEU A 77 23.79 31.99 -1.98
C LEU A 77 22.83 31.09 -1.17
N ALA A 78 21.95 31.68 -0.36
CA ALA A 78 20.93 30.94 0.37
C ALA A 78 19.99 30.18 -0.58
N GLY A 79 19.57 30.81 -1.68
CA GLY A 79 18.78 30.16 -2.72
C GLY A 79 19.53 29.00 -3.38
N ALA A 80 20.80 29.20 -3.73
CA ALA A 80 21.64 28.16 -4.33
C ALA A 80 21.83 26.95 -3.39
N ASN A 81 22.06 27.20 -2.10
CA ASN A 81 22.18 26.15 -1.09
C ASN A 81 20.86 25.38 -0.91
N ALA A 82 19.73 26.08 -0.86
CA ALA A 82 18.42 25.42 -0.78
C ALA A 82 18.14 24.50 -1.97
N VAL A 83 18.55 24.91 -3.18
CA VAL A 83 18.46 24.05 -4.38
C VAL A 83 19.38 22.84 -4.27
N ALA A 84 20.61 23.01 -3.77
CA ALA A 84 21.55 21.90 -3.57
C ALA A 84 21.06 20.89 -2.52
N ASP A 85 20.45 21.37 -1.42
CA ASP A 85 19.87 20.54 -0.38
C ASP A 85 18.68 19.73 -0.91
N ALA A 86 17.79 20.37 -1.67
CA ALA A 86 16.66 19.71 -2.32
C ALA A 86 17.13 18.62 -3.30
N ALA A 87 18.15 18.91 -4.12
CA ALA A 87 18.74 17.92 -5.03
C ALA A 87 19.34 16.72 -4.27
N THR A 88 19.99 16.98 -3.14
CA THR A 88 20.57 15.93 -2.28
C THR A 88 19.49 15.06 -1.62
N ALA A 89 18.38 15.67 -1.18
CA ALA A 89 17.24 14.95 -0.62
C ALA A 89 16.62 14.00 -1.65
N ILE A 90 16.37 14.48 -2.88
CA ILE A 90 15.83 13.66 -3.97
C ILE A 90 16.78 12.49 -4.29
N ALA A 91 18.09 12.72 -4.30
CA ALA A 91 19.07 11.67 -4.53
C ALA A 91 19.04 10.58 -3.44
N ARG A 92 18.86 10.97 -2.16
CA ARG A 92 18.68 10.01 -1.06
C ARG A 92 17.40 9.19 -1.20
N GLU A 93 16.28 9.83 -1.52
CA GLU A 93 15.01 9.14 -1.72
C GLU A 93 15.12 8.11 -2.85
N ALA A 94 15.74 8.48 -3.97
CA ALA A 94 16.01 7.55 -5.06
C ALA A 94 16.88 6.36 -4.63
N GLN A 95 17.92 6.58 -3.82
CA GLN A 95 18.74 5.50 -3.26
C GLN A 95 17.95 4.58 -2.33
N GLN A 96 17.08 5.14 -1.49
CA GLN A 96 16.21 4.36 -0.59
C GLN A 96 15.21 3.51 -1.37
N HIS A 97 14.59 4.07 -2.40
CA HIS A 97 13.69 3.32 -3.29
C HIS A 97 14.43 2.17 -4.00
N ALA A 98 15.66 2.41 -4.47
CA ALA A 98 16.47 1.36 -5.06
C ALA A 98 16.81 0.25 -4.05
N ALA A 99 17.17 0.61 -2.81
CA ALA A 99 17.46 -0.37 -1.76
C ALA A 99 16.23 -1.22 -1.40
N SER A 100 15.05 -0.61 -1.27
CA SER A 100 13.80 -1.33 -1.03
C SER A 100 13.44 -2.27 -2.18
N ALA A 101 13.68 -1.87 -3.43
CA ALA A 101 13.47 -2.72 -4.60
C ALA A 101 14.41 -3.94 -4.60
N VAL A 102 15.68 -3.74 -4.22
CA VAL A 102 16.66 -4.84 -4.08
C VAL A 102 16.23 -5.81 -2.98
N GLN A 103 15.80 -5.32 -1.82
CA GLN A 103 15.32 -6.18 -0.73
C GLN A 103 14.10 -7.00 -1.18
N THR A 104 13.14 -6.36 -1.86
CA THR A 104 11.96 -7.06 -2.41
C THR A 104 12.36 -8.17 -3.37
N ALA A 105 13.41 -7.97 -4.16
CA ALA A 105 13.94 -9.00 -5.05
C ALA A 105 14.57 -10.18 -4.28
N PHE A 106 15.34 -9.91 -3.22
CA PHE A 106 15.87 -10.96 -2.34
C PHE A 106 14.76 -11.77 -1.67
N ASP A 107 13.76 -11.11 -1.08
CA ASP A 107 12.63 -11.80 -0.44
C ASP A 107 11.84 -12.68 -1.44
N ALA A 108 11.80 -12.30 -2.72
CA ALA A 108 11.19 -13.11 -3.77
C ALA A 108 12.03 -14.34 -4.15
N VAL A 109 13.36 -14.22 -4.12
CA VAL A 109 14.27 -15.35 -4.32
C VAL A 109 14.12 -16.36 -3.19
N ASP A 110 14.14 -15.92 -1.94
CA ASP A 110 13.99 -16.82 -0.77
C ASP A 110 12.68 -17.61 -0.84
N LYS A 111 11.57 -16.94 -1.17
CA LYS A 111 10.27 -17.61 -1.38
C LYS A 111 10.29 -18.63 -2.52
N SER A 112 11.08 -18.37 -3.57
CA SER A 112 11.23 -19.31 -4.68
C SER A 112 12.01 -20.55 -4.25
N GLU A 113 13.03 -20.40 -3.39
CA GLU A 113 13.79 -21.52 -2.83
C GLU A 113 12.91 -22.40 -1.91
N GLU A 114 12.07 -21.79 -1.07
CA GLU A 114 11.09 -22.53 -0.24
C GLU A 114 10.08 -23.32 -1.10
N ALA A 115 9.62 -22.73 -2.20
CA ALA A 115 8.71 -23.39 -3.15
C ALA A 115 9.39 -24.58 -3.85
N VAL A 116 10.67 -24.45 -4.21
CA VAL A 116 11.46 -25.55 -4.79
C VAL A 116 11.63 -26.67 -3.78
N ALA A 117 12.00 -26.38 -2.53
CA ALA A 117 12.15 -27.39 -1.48
C ALA A 117 10.82 -28.16 -1.23
N THR A 118 9.70 -27.44 -1.27
CA THR A 118 8.36 -28.06 -1.15
C THR A 118 8.07 -29.00 -2.33
N ALA A 119 8.44 -28.61 -3.55
CA ALA A 119 8.25 -29.44 -4.74
C ALA A 119 9.12 -30.71 -4.71
N GLU A 120 10.38 -30.60 -4.27
CA GLU A 120 11.30 -31.73 -4.12
C GLU A 120 10.81 -32.73 -3.07
N ALA A 121 10.27 -32.25 -1.94
CA ALA A 121 9.66 -33.09 -0.92
C ALA A 121 8.45 -33.87 -1.47
N ALA A 122 7.58 -33.20 -2.23
CA ALA A 122 6.44 -33.84 -2.87
C ALA A 122 6.86 -34.90 -3.90
N GLN A 123 7.90 -34.62 -4.70
CA GLN A 123 8.47 -35.59 -5.64
C GLN A 123 9.03 -36.82 -4.93
N THR A 124 9.72 -36.63 -3.81
CA THR A 124 10.27 -37.73 -3.00
C THR A 124 9.15 -38.64 -2.47
N GLN A 125 8.06 -38.05 -1.96
CA GLN A 125 6.90 -38.81 -1.50
C GLN A 125 6.24 -39.60 -2.63
N ALA A 126 6.12 -39.00 -3.83
CA ALA A 126 5.58 -39.69 -5.00
C ALA A 126 6.43 -40.90 -5.40
N GLN A 127 7.76 -40.77 -5.41
CA GLN A 127 8.68 -41.88 -5.70
C GLN A 127 8.59 -43.01 -4.66
N GLN A 128 8.46 -42.66 -3.38
CA GLN A 128 8.26 -43.66 -2.32
C GLN A 128 6.93 -44.40 -2.48
N ALA A 129 5.87 -43.69 -2.84
CA ALA A 129 4.57 -44.30 -3.11
C ALA A 129 4.64 -45.25 -4.31
N GLU A 130 5.33 -44.86 -5.38
CA GLU A 130 5.56 -45.71 -6.56
C GLU A 130 6.35 -46.97 -6.21
N SER A 131 7.44 -46.85 -5.44
CA SER A 131 8.22 -48.01 -4.99
C SER A 131 7.41 -48.97 -4.13
N LYS A 132 6.57 -48.46 -3.22
CA LYS A 132 5.69 -49.29 -2.39
C LYS A 132 4.64 -50.01 -3.25
N ALA A 133 4.07 -49.32 -4.24
CA ALA A 133 3.12 -49.91 -5.16
C ALA A 133 3.77 -51.03 -6.00
N ALA A 134 5.00 -50.82 -6.48
CA ALA A 134 5.77 -51.83 -7.20
C ALA A 134 6.08 -53.06 -6.32
N GLN A 135 6.46 -52.86 -5.07
CA GLN A 135 6.69 -53.95 -4.11
C GLN A 135 5.40 -54.76 -3.88
N ALA A 136 4.28 -54.09 -3.59
CA ALA A 136 3.00 -54.75 -3.37
C ALA A 136 2.56 -55.58 -4.59
N LEU A 137 2.79 -55.08 -5.81
CA LEU A 137 2.51 -55.81 -7.04
C LEU A 137 3.39 -57.06 -7.17
N SER A 138 4.68 -56.95 -6.87
CA SER A 138 5.61 -58.08 -6.88
C SER A 138 5.25 -59.15 -5.84
N GLU A 139 4.87 -58.73 -4.64
CA GLU A 139 4.42 -59.65 -3.58
C GLU A 139 3.15 -60.39 -4.01
N THR A 140 2.18 -59.66 -4.59
CA THR A 140 0.92 -60.22 -5.10
C THR A 140 1.18 -61.25 -6.21
N ALA A 141 2.11 -60.97 -7.13
CA ALA A 141 2.48 -61.90 -8.20
C ALA A 141 3.11 -63.20 -7.68
N GLN A 142 3.73 -63.18 -6.50
CA GLN A 142 4.36 -64.36 -5.89
C GLN A 142 3.43 -65.16 -4.99
N ILE A 143 2.26 -64.64 -4.61
CA ILE A 143 1.34 -65.30 -3.67
C ILE A 143 1.01 -66.73 -4.12
N ASP A 144 0.66 -66.94 -5.38
CA ASP A 144 0.22 -68.25 -5.88
C ASP A 144 1.33 -69.30 -5.76
N SER A 145 2.56 -68.92 -6.12
CA SER A 145 3.74 -69.77 -5.98
C SER A 145 4.12 -70.05 -4.52
N LYS A 146 3.99 -69.05 -3.64
CA LYS A 146 4.27 -69.20 -2.20
C LYS A 146 3.24 -70.07 -1.51
N VAL A 147 1.96 -69.92 -1.85
CA VAL A 147 0.89 -70.77 -1.33
C VAL A 147 1.07 -72.20 -1.82
N THR A 148 1.37 -72.38 -3.11
CA THR A 148 1.63 -73.71 -3.66
C THR A 148 2.83 -74.37 -2.97
N ALA A 149 3.95 -73.66 -2.80
CA ALA A 149 5.12 -74.18 -2.11
C ALA A 149 4.83 -74.49 -0.62
N ALA A 150 4.11 -73.63 0.08
CA ALA A 150 3.76 -73.85 1.49
C ALA A 150 2.79 -75.03 1.67
N VAL A 151 1.85 -75.22 0.74
CA VAL A 151 0.95 -76.38 0.72
C VAL A 151 1.74 -77.65 0.40
N ASP A 152 2.65 -77.60 -0.57
CA ASP A 152 3.49 -78.73 -0.95
C ASP A 152 4.42 -79.12 0.20
N GLU A 153 5.09 -78.15 0.86
CA GLU A 153 5.93 -78.38 2.04
C GLU A 153 5.13 -78.94 3.23
N ALA A 154 3.93 -78.43 3.49
CA ALA A 154 3.06 -78.93 4.54
C ALA A 154 2.57 -80.37 4.29
N LEU A 155 2.57 -80.82 3.03
CA LEU A 155 2.10 -82.15 2.62
C LEU A 155 3.24 -83.12 2.26
N HIS A 156 4.46 -82.63 1.99
CA HIS A 156 5.57 -83.40 1.41
C HIS A 156 5.99 -84.60 2.27
N ASP A 157 6.06 -84.38 3.59
CA ASP A 157 6.46 -85.38 4.58
C ASP A 157 5.33 -85.70 5.57
N ALA A 158 4.09 -85.28 5.26
CA ALA A 158 2.93 -85.60 6.05
C ALA A 158 2.65 -87.12 5.96
N ILE A 159 3.21 -87.89 6.88
CA ILE A 159 2.86 -89.29 7.10
C ILE A 159 1.45 -89.29 7.69
N ILE A 160 0.43 -89.45 6.83
CA ILE A 160 -0.93 -89.75 7.29
C ILE A 160 -0.90 -91.23 7.73
N PRO A 161 -1.03 -91.53 9.03
CA PRO A 161 -0.94 -92.90 9.51
C PRO A 161 -2.04 -93.75 8.86
N GLY A 162 -1.65 -94.79 8.12
CA GLY A 162 -2.57 -95.68 7.39
C GLY A 162 -2.60 -95.52 5.88
N LEU A 163 -1.96 -94.50 5.29
CA LEU A 163 -1.79 -94.37 3.82
C LEU A 163 -0.41 -94.90 3.39
N THR A 164 -0.31 -96.21 3.21
CA THR A 164 0.81 -96.85 2.49
C THR A 164 0.44 -96.97 1.00
N PRO A 165 1.39 -97.21 0.10
CA PRO A 165 1.09 -97.51 -1.31
C PRO A 165 0.06 -98.64 -1.49
N GLU A 166 0.00 -99.61 -0.56
CA GLU A 166 -1.03 -100.65 -0.53
C GLU A 166 -2.43 -100.15 -0.11
N THR A 167 -2.54 -99.17 0.79
CA THR A 167 -3.82 -98.57 1.20
C THR A 167 -4.35 -97.48 0.26
N ILE A 168 -3.50 -96.80 -0.52
CA ILE A 168 -3.95 -95.89 -1.60
C ILE A 168 -4.62 -96.70 -2.74
N ALA A 169 -4.10 -97.89 -3.04
CA ALA A 169 -4.72 -98.82 -3.99
C ALA A 169 -6.05 -99.41 -3.48
N GLY A 170 -6.21 -99.55 -2.16
CA GLY A 170 -7.47 -99.93 -1.51
C GLY A 170 -8.50 -98.79 -1.37
N ALA A 171 -8.06 -97.56 -1.09
CA ALA A 171 -8.92 -96.39 -0.84
C ALA A 171 -9.48 -95.75 -2.12
N LEU A 172 -8.81 -95.90 -3.27
CA LEU A 172 -9.39 -95.55 -4.58
C LEU A 172 -10.36 -96.60 -5.13
N GLY A 173 -10.61 -97.69 -4.40
CA GLY A 173 -11.68 -98.63 -4.73
C GLY A 173 -11.54 -99.23 -6.11
N TYR A 174 -10.50 -100.03 -6.32
CA TYR A 174 -10.77 -101.26 -7.07
C TYR A 174 -10.35 -102.50 -6.29
N ILE A 175 -11.24 -102.91 -5.38
CA ILE A 175 -11.42 -104.30 -4.94
C ILE A 175 -12.95 -104.53 -4.78
N PRO A 176 -13.53 -105.66 -5.25
CA PRO A 176 -14.97 -105.83 -5.40
C PRO A 176 -15.73 -105.69 -4.06
N TYR A 177 -16.92 -105.09 -4.13
CA TYR A 177 -17.85 -104.91 -3.02
C TYR A 177 -18.14 -106.21 -2.25
N ASP A 178 -18.05 -106.18 -0.92
CA ASP A 178 -18.55 -107.18 0.04
C ASP A 178 -19.27 -106.48 1.20
N ALA A 179 -20.49 -106.92 1.50
CA ALA A 179 -21.49 -106.23 2.30
C ALA A 179 -21.40 -106.48 3.82
N GLU A 180 -20.50 -107.35 4.30
CA GLU A 180 -20.58 -107.85 5.68
C GLU A 180 -19.60 -107.24 6.70
N THR A 181 -18.59 -106.43 6.33
CA THR A 181 -17.48 -106.10 7.26
C THR A 181 -17.19 -104.63 7.58
N ASN A 182 -17.81 -103.63 6.94
CA ASN A 182 -17.34 -102.23 7.04
C ASN A 182 -18.18 -101.29 7.94
N ASN A 183 -18.37 -101.60 9.22
CA ASN A 183 -19.10 -100.71 10.16
C ASN A 183 -18.42 -100.52 11.53
N LYS A 184 -17.09 -100.46 11.63
CA LYS A 184 -16.43 -100.30 12.95
C LYS A 184 -15.24 -99.35 13.10
N ASP A 185 -14.76 -98.66 12.05
CA ASP A 185 -13.43 -98.01 12.13
C ASP A 185 -13.35 -96.48 11.87
N PHE A 186 -14.43 -95.72 12.08
CA PHE A 186 -14.33 -94.25 12.11
C PHE A 186 -14.62 -93.70 13.51
N ALA A 187 -13.65 -92.96 14.06
CA ALA A 187 -13.85 -92.19 15.27
C ALA A 187 -15.03 -91.23 15.10
N THR A 188 -15.90 -91.23 16.08
CA THR A 188 -17.10 -90.41 16.12
C THR A 188 -16.73 -88.94 16.30
N SER A 189 -17.61 -88.03 15.88
CA SER A 189 -17.45 -86.59 16.12
C SER A 189 -17.32 -86.23 17.62
N ALA A 190 -17.74 -87.13 18.52
CA ALA A 190 -17.55 -86.99 19.96
C ALA A 190 -16.08 -87.15 20.38
N GLU A 191 -15.37 -88.13 19.82
CA GLU A 191 -13.97 -88.40 20.16
C GLU A 191 -13.03 -87.30 19.63
N VAL A 192 -13.35 -86.71 18.47
CA VAL A 192 -12.63 -85.54 17.93
C VAL A 192 -12.88 -84.29 18.77
N ALA A 193 -14.10 -84.11 19.28
CA ALA A 193 -14.42 -82.98 20.16
C ALA A 193 -13.72 -83.07 21.52
N GLU A 194 -13.55 -84.28 22.06
CA GLU A 194 -12.84 -84.52 23.32
C GLU A 194 -11.35 -84.15 23.21
N ALA A 195 -10.69 -84.54 22.12
CA ALA A 195 -9.28 -84.20 21.86
C ALA A 195 -9.05 -82.69 21.68
N ILE A 196 -9.98 -81.97 21.06
CA ILE A 196 -9.91 -80.49 20.93
C ILE A 196 -10.12 -79.82 22.31
N SER A 197 -10.90 -80.42 23.21
CA SER A 197 -11.11 -79.89 24.56
C SER A 197 -9.89 -79.99 25.48
N GLU A 198 -8.88 -80.80 25.11
CA GLU A 198 -7.66 -80.99 25.88
C GLU A 198 -6.53 -80.00 25.52
N ILE A 199 -6.70 -79.17 24.49
CA ILE A 199 -5.73 -78.12 24.16
C ILE A 199 -5.86 -77.01 25.22
N PRO A 200 -4.82 -76.73 26.03
CA PRO A 200 -4.91 -75.71 27.05
C PRO A 200 -5.14 -74.34 26.40
N GLU A 201 -6.20 -73.65 26.82
CA GLU A 201 -6.54 -72.31 26.36
C GLU A 201 -5.34 -71.38 26.63
N VAL A 202 -4.88 -70.65 25.61
CA VAL A 202 -3.76 -69.70 25.78
C VAL A 202 -4.29 -68.53 26.60
N ASP A 203 -3.77 -68.36 27.82
CA ASP A 203 -4.18 -67.28 28.72
C ASP A 203 -3.83 -65.92 28.09
N ILE A 204 -4.84 -65.22 27.61
CA ILE A 204 -4.72 -63.90 27.01
C ILE A 204 -4.81 -62.84 28.11
N MET A 205 -3.79 -61.99 28.18
CA MET A 205 -3.81 -60.85 29.11
C MET A 205 -4.98 -59.93 28.79
N SER A 206 -5.71 -59.51 29.83
CA SER A 206 -6.71 -58.45 29.76
C SER A 206 -6.25 -57.22 30.56
N GLY A 207 -6.62 -56.03 30.08
CA GLY A 207 -6.29 -54.77 30.75
C GLY A 207 -7.05 -54.58 32.07
N ALA A 208 -6.51 -53.76 32.97
CA ALA A 208 -7.21 -53.35 34.18
C ALA A 208 -8.28 -52.29 33.90
N THR A 209 -9.21 -52.14 34.84
CA THR A 209 -10.16 -51.03 34.91
C THR A 209 -9.88 -50.22 36.19
N SER A 210 -10.56 -49.08 36.34
CA SER A 210 -10.45 -48.25 37.55
C SER A 210 -10.84 -48.97 38.85
N SER A 211 -11.58 -50.09 38.76
CA SER A 211 -12.08 -50.84 39.92
C SER A 211 -11.82 -52.35 39.87
N GLY A 212 -11.16 -52.87 38.83
CA GLY A 212 -10.90 -54.30 38.64
C GLY A 212 -9.53 -54.58 38.04
N ASN A 213 -8.85 -55.59 38.57
CA ASN A 213 -7.56 -56.07 38.05
C ASN A 213 -7.73 -56.68 36.64
N GLY A 214 -6.69 -56.59 35.83
CA GLY A 214 -6.58 -57.38 34.60
C GLY A 214 -6.13 -58.82 34.88
N THR A 215 -6.16 -59.66 33.85
CA THR A 215 -5.65 -61.04 33.90
C THR A 215 -4.20 -61.12 33.46
N SER A 216 -3.42 -62.01 34.07
CA SER A 216 -2.03 -62.27 33.67
C SER A 216 -2.01 -63.34 32.58
N GLY A 217 -1.50 -63.00 31.40
CA GLY A 217 -1.05 -64.00 30.43
C GLY A 217 0.42 -64.33 30.67
N THR A 218 1.26 -64.14 29.65
CA THR A 218 2.73 -64.26 29.74
C THR A 218 3.42 -63.04 30.37
N VAL A 219 2.66 -62.02 30.78
CA VAL A 219 3.14 -60.78 31.40
C VAL A 219 2.46 -60.56 32.76
N PRO A 220 3.07 -59.82 33.70
CA PRO A 220 2.46 -59.51 34.99
C PRO A 220 1.09 -58.82 34.85
N PRO A 221 0.10 -59.15 35.69
CA PRO A 221 -1.25 -58.58 35.57
C PRO A 221 -1.25 -57.10 35.99
N PRO A 222 -1.91 -56.21 35.24
CA PRO A 222 -2.15 -54.83 35.70
C PRO A 222 -3.16 -54.83 36.85
N MET A 223 -2.94 -54.00 37.88
CA MET A 223 -3.84 -53.90 39.04
C MET A 223 -4.95 -52.87 38.78
N ALA A 224 -6.05 -52.92 39.54
CA ALA A 224 -7.09 -51.90 39.47
C ALA A 224 -6.51 -50.49 39.66
N GLY A 225 -6.84 -49.55 38.77
CA GLY A 225 -6.26 -48.21 38.72
C GLY A 225 -5.05 -48.07 37.78
N ASP A 226 -4.62 -49.16 37.12
CA ASP A 226 -3.54 -49.16 36.14
C ASP A 226 -4.03 -49.00 34.69
N GLU A 227 -5.29 -48.62 34.46
CA GLU A 227 -5.91 -48.53 33.13
C GLU A 227 -5.14 -47.63 32.13
N ASP A 228 -4.39 -46.64 32.63
CA ASP A 228 -3.60 -45.69 31.83
C ASP A 228 -2.08 -46.01 31.83
N LYS A 229 -1.68 -47.15 32.40
CA LYS A 229 -0.27 -47.55 32.48
C LYS A 229 0.12 -48.45 31.30
N VAL A 230 1.41 -48.43 30.98
CA VAL A 230 2.03 -49.29 29.96
C VAL A 230 3.07 -50.19 30.61
N LEU A 231 3.24 -51.40 30.08
CA LEU A 231 4.27 -52.34 30.52
C LEU A 231 5.64 -51.88 30.02
N ALA A 232 6.53 -51.52 30.93
CA ALA A 232 7.90 -51.14 30.60
C ALA A 232 8.80 -52.37 30.41
N GLY A 233 9.94 -52.19 29.73
CA GLY A 233 10.91 -53.27 29.47
C GLY A 233 11.55 -53.87 30.73
N ASP A 234 11.38 -53.26 31.90
CA ASP A 234 11.77 -53.81 33.20
C ASP A 234 10.71 -54.71 33.84
N GLY A 235 9.58 -54.94 33.15
CA GLY A 235 8.50 -55.81 33.60
C GLY A 235 7.50 -55.14 34.55
N THR A 236 7.55 -53.81 34.72
CA THR A 236 6.63 -53.08 35.60
C THR A 236 5.67 -52.17 34.85
N TRP A 237 4.46 -51.99 35.39
CA TRP A 237 3.46 -51.07 34.85
C TRP A 237 3.74 -49.63 35.28
N LYS A 238 3.93 -48.72 34.32
CA LYS A 238 4.27 -47.31 34.59
C LYS A 238 3.35 -46.38 33.81
N LYS A 239 3.11 -45.18 34.35
CA LYS A 239 2.43 -44.14 33.57
C LYS A 239 3.33 -43.73 32.40
N VAL A 240 2.73 -43.33 31.29
CA VAL A 240 3.49 -42.82 30.13
C VAL A 240 4.40 -41.65 30.54
N SER A 241 4.02 -40.83 31.51
CA SER A 241 4.83 -39.72 32.04
C SER A 241 6.04 -40.13 32.89
N GLU A 242 6.10 -41.38 33.34
CA GLU A 242 7.16 -41.92 34.21
C GLU A 242 8.22 -42.71 33.42
N LEU A 243 8.01 -42.90 32.10
CA LEU A 243 9.01 -43.52 31.25
C LEU A 243 10.24 -42.61 31.15
N PRO A 244 11.48 -43.17 31.14
CA PRO A 244 12.69 -42.35 31.21
C PRO A 244 12.77 -41.26 30.13
N GLU A 245 12.44 -41.59 28.87
CA GLU A 245 12.48 -40.64 27.75
C GLU A 245 11.39 -39.56 27.85
N THR A 246 10.17 -39.93 28.26
CA THR A 246 9.07 -38.96 28.38
C THR A 246 9.29 -38.04 29.58
N ALA A 247 9.77 -38.56 30.71
CA ALA A 247 10.13 -37.76 31.87
C ALA A 247 11.27 -36.79 31.55
N ALA A 248 12.29 -37.25 30.81
CA ALA A 248 13.36 -36.39 30.30
C ALA A 248 12.80 -35.31 29.37
N HIS A 249 11.94 -35.67 28.41
CA HIS A 249 11.33 -34.70 27.51
C HIS A 249 10.40 -33.69 28.22
N LEU A 250 9.59 -34.13 29.19
CA LEU A 250 8.71 -33.24 29.98
C LEU A 250 9.51 -32.24 30.83
N SER A 251 10.67 -32.66 31.31
CA SER A 251 11.59 -31.82 32.10
C SER A 251 12.49 -30.94 31.22
N ASP A 252 12.62 -31.25 29.93
CA ASP A 252 13.34 -30.40 28.98
C ASP A 252 12.59 -29.08 28.77
N LYS A 253 13.24 -27.98 29.16
CA LYS A 253 12.78 -26.59 28.97
C LYS A 253 13.65 -25.84 27.96
N ASN A 254 14.45 -26.58 27.18
CA ASN A 254 15.07 -26.01 26.01
C ASN A 254 14.01 -25.83 24.91
N ASN A 255 14.31 -24.94 23.97
CA ASN A 255 13.46 -24.68 22.82
C ASN A 255 13.16 -26.02 22.10
N PRO A 256 11.89 -26.50 22.11
CA PRO A 256 10.64 -25.73 22.01
C PRO A 256 9.83 -25.46 23.29
N HIS A 257 10.14 -26.05 24.45
CA HIS A 257 9.29 -25.90 25.64
C HIS A 257 9.75 -24.75 26.55
N ALA A 258 8.85 -23.80 26.81
CA ALA A 258 9.10 -22.65 27.71
C ALA A 258 10.27 -21.73 27.26
N VAL A 259 10.28 -21.38 25.96
CA VAL A 259 11.33 -20.56 25.35
C VAL A 259 11.48 -19.20 26.05
N THR A 260 12.69 -18.86 26.48
CA THR A 260 13.01 -17.57 27.11
C THR A 260 13.50 -16.53 26.08
N LYS A 261 13.48 -15.25 26.43
CA LYS A 261 14.01 -14.19 25.55
C LYS A 261 15.50 -14.37 25.28
N GLU A 262 16.24 -14.88 26.25
CA GLU A 262 17.67 -15.18 26.14
C GLU A 262 17.92 -16.25 25.09
N GLN A 263 17.10 -17.31 25.05
CA GLN A 263 17.20 -18.38 24.05
C GLN A 263 16.97 -17.87 22.61
N LEU A 264 16.26 -16.75 22.44
CA LEU A 264 16.02 -16.10 21.15
C LEU A 264 17.02 -14.98 20.83
N GLY A 265 17.99 -14.71 21.72
CA GLY A 265 18.91 -13.57 21.57
C GLY A 265 18.25 -12.20 21.81
N LEU A 266 17.06 -12.18 22.41
CA LEU A 266 16.25 -10.99 22.68
C LEU A 266 16.41 -10.47 24.13
N GLY A 267 17.50 -10.84 24.82
CA GLY A 267 17.71 -10.49 26.23
C GLY A 267 17.72 -8.98 26.51
N ASN A 268 18.13 -8.17 25.55
CA ASN A 268 18.12 -6.70 25.66
C ASN A 268 16.78 -6.08 25.22
N VAL A 269 15.83 -6.88 24.73
CA VAL A 269 14.56 -6.39 24.20
C VAL A 269 13.49 -6.44 25.29
N GLU A 270 12.98 -5.27 25.65
CA GLU A 270 11.86 -5.13 26.58
C GLU A 270 10.56 -5.68 25.98
N ASN A 271 9.67 -6.25 26.81
CA ASN A 271 8.35 -6.68 26.33
C ASN A 271 7.35 -5.56 26.58
N LYS A 272 7.09 -4.75 25.56
CA LYS A 272 6.18 -3.59 25.64
C LYS A 272 5.02 -3.73 24.67
N SER A 273 3.84 -3.29 25.10
CA SER A 273 2.69 -3.19 24.21
C SER A 273 2.89 -2.05 23.21
N SER A 274 2.21 -2.14 22.07
CA SER A 274 2.18 -1.04 21.09
C SER A 274 1.69 0.28 21.71
N ALA A 275 0.78 0.23 22.68
CA ALA A 275 0.32 1.41 23.40
C ALA A 275 1.42 2.02 24.28
N THR A 276 2.17 1.20 25.01
CA THR A 276 3.29 1.62 25.85
C THR A 276 4.39 2.27 25.01
N ILE A 277 4.79 1.62 23.91
CA ILE A 277 5.80 2.16 22.98
C ILE A 277 5.38 3.55 22.50
N ARG A 278 4.11 3.73 22.08
CA ARG A 278 3.62 5.04 21.65
C ARG A 278 3.57 6.07 22.76
N SER A 279 3.29 5.67 24.01
CA SER A 279 3.26 6.60 25.15
C SER A 279 4.64 7.07 25.60
N GLU A 280 5.68 6.30 25.29
CA GLU A 280 7.08 6.66 25.58
C GLU A 280 7.68 7.59 24.52
N LEU A 281 7.03 7.76 23.36
CA LEU A 281 7.47 8.71 22.33
C LEU A 281 7.30 10.15 22.84
N ASN A 282 8.42 10.81 23.11
CA ASN A 282 8.46 12.20 23.50
C ASN A 282 8.73 13.10 22.29
N SER A 283 7.85 14.07 22.03
CA SER A 283 8.02 15.04 20.96
C SER A 283 9.35 15.79 21.02
N SER A 284 9.87 16.15 22.20
CA SER A 284 11.14 16.88 22.29
C SER A 284 12.35 16.02 21.90
N GLU A 285 12.34 14.74 22.28
CA GLU A 285 13.40 13.79 21.92
C GLU A 285 13.35 13.47 20.42
N VAL A 286 12.14 13.31 19.87
CA VAL A 286 11.94 13.11 18.42
C VAL A 286 12.43 14.34 17.63
N ILE A 287 12.10 15.56 18.08
CA ILE A 287 12.57 16.81 17.47
C ILE A 287 14.10 16.91 17.51
N ALA A 288 14.71 16.61 18.65
CA ALA A 288 16.16 16.63 18.82
C ALA A 288 16.87 15.61 17.92
N ALA A 289 16.33 14.39 17.83
CA ALA A 289 16.90 13.32 17.01
C ALA A 289 16.77 13.61 15.51
N LEU A 290 15.65 14.19 15.07
CA LEU A 290 15.40 14.51 13.66
C LEU A 290 16.03 15.85 13.23
N GLY A 291 16.48 16.68 14.18
CA GLY A 291 17.10 17.98 13.88
C GLY A 291 16.14 18.96 13.22
N PHE A 292 14.83 18.79 13.43
CA PHE A 292 13.78 19.56 12.79
C PHE A 292 12.76 20.04 13.81
N THR A 293 12.44 21.33 13.80
CA THR A 293 11.40 21.93 14.63
C THR A 293 10.07 21.97 13.88
N PRO A 294 9.04 21.21 14.32
CA PRO A 294 7.70 21.28 13.75
C PRO A 294 7.15 22.70 13.78
N TYR A 295 6.34 23.02 12.77
CA TYR A 295 5.65 24.29 12.71
C TYR A 295 4.74 24.49 13.92
N ASP A 296 4.81 25.68 14.51
CA ASP A 296 3.82 26.20 15.45
C ASP A 296 3.53 27.69 15.16
N SER A 297 2.52 28.25 15.82
CA SER A 297 2.12 29.66 15.61
C SER A 297 3.20 30.68 16.00
N SER A 298 4.22 30.27 16.73
CA SER A 298 5.35 31.09 17.20
C SER A 298 6.58 30.95 16.28
N ASN A 299 6.57 29.97 15.37
CA ASN A 299 7.63 29.63 14.42
C ASN A 299 7.05 29.51 12.98
N PRO A 300 6.76 30.64 12.31
CA PRO A 300 6.26 30.62 10.93
C PRO A 300 7.37 30.56 9.86
N GLY A 301 8.64 30.53 10.24
CA GLY A 301 9.76 30.54 9.29
C GLY A 301 9.91 29.20 8.57
N GLY A 302 9.74 29.18 7.25
CA GLY A 302 10.03 28.01 6.41
C GLY A 302 8.84 27.07 6.13
N PHE A 303 7.63 27.38 6.60
CA PHE A 303 6.43 26.58 6.30
C PHE A 303 5.36 27.41 5.60
N ILE A 304 4.83 26.86 4.49
CA ILE A 304 3.74 27.47 3.75
C ILE A 304 2.48 27.38 4.62
N THR A 305 2.06 28.50 5.20
CA THR A 305 0.72 28.63 5.79
C THR A 305 -0.34 28.53 4.68
N SER A 306 -1.60 28.25 5.01
CA SER A 306 -2.70 28.24 4.02
C SER A 306 -2.78 29.55 3.21
N ALA A 307 -2.29 30.67 3.75
CA ALA A 307 -2.13 31.95 3.04
C ALA A 307 -0.95 31.97 2.06
N GLY A 308 0.16 31.28 2.36
CA GLY A 308 1.28 31.10 1.44
C GLY A 308 0.93 30.23 0.22
N ASN A 309 -0.02 29.31 0.36
CA ASN A 309 -0.49 28.44 -0.72
C ASN A 309 -1.15 29.21 -1.87
N ALA A 310 -1.79 30.35 -1.57
CA ALA A 310 -2.41 31.23 -2.57
C ALA A 310 -1.37 31.97 -3.42
N ASN A 311 -0.19 32.29 -2.85
CA ASN A 311 0.84 33.05 -3.54
C ASN A 311 1.80 32.17 -4.35
N TYR A 312 2.07 30.93 -3.92
CA TYR A 312 2.92 30.00 -4.65
C TYR A 312 2.26 29.48 -5.95
N ALA A 313 0.94 29.31 -5.94
CA ALA A 313 0.18 29.00 -7.15
C ALA A 313 0.26 30.13 -8.20
N ASN A 314 0.22 31.39 -7.74
CA ASN A 314 0.24 32.56 -8.63
C ASN A 314 1.63 32.83 -9.25
N SER A 315 2.72 32.49 -8.55
CA SER A 315 4.09 32.69 -9.05
C SER A 315 4.60 31.56 -9.97
N ALA A 316 4.09 30.33 -9.83
CA ALA A 316 4.51 29.17 -10.63
C ALA A 316 3.78 29.04 -11.98
N GLY A 317 2.96 30.01 -12.39
CA GLY A 317 2.24 29.97 -13.68
C GLY A 317 1.08 28.96 -13.73
N TYR A 318 0.80 28.28 -12.62
CA TYR A 318 -0.46 27.57 -12.43
C TYR A 318 -1.52 28.61 -12.07
N ALA A 319 -2.10 29.24 -13.09
CA ALA A 319 -3.28 30.09 -12.92
C ALA A 319 -4.43 29.24 -12.38
N ASN A 320 -4.48 29.03 -11.07
CA ASN A 320 -5.71 28.72 -10.40
C ASN A 320 -6.28 30.07 -10.01
N SER A 321 -7.39 30.43 -10.64
CA SER A 321 -8.29 31.52 -10.26
C SER A 321 -8.91 31.24 -8.89
N ALA A 322 -8.06 31.09 -7.88
CA ALA A 322 -8.39 31.05 -6.47
C ALA A 322 -8.13 32.45 -5.90
N GLY A 323 -8.83 33.44 -6.47
CA GLY A 323 -9.20 34.56 -5.64
C GLY A 323 -10.09 34.00 -4.54
N SER A 324 -9.73 34.22 -3.27
CA SER A 324 -10.62 34.03 -2.14
C SER A 324 -11.94 34.75 -2.42
N VAL A 325 -12.95 34.02 -2.90
CA VAL A 325 -14.32 34.51 -2.88
C VAL A 325 -14.87 34.11 -1.52
N GLY A 326 -14.65 34.98 -0.54
CA GLY A 326 -15.36 34.88 0.73
C GLY A 326 -16.87 34.91 0.45
N GLY A 327 -17.58 33.85 0.85
CA GLY A 327 -19.04 33.83 0.85
C GLY A 327 -19.76 32.72 0.07
N ILE A 328 -19.07 31.74 -0.52
CA ILE A 328 -19.74 30.55 -1.08
C ILE A 328 -19.78 29.44 -0.02
N SER A 329 -20.98 29.13 0.46
CA SER A 329 -21.26 28.18 1.54
C SER A 329 -21.60 26.75 1.07
N THR A 330 -21.49 26.46 -0.22
CA THR A 330 -21.66 25.10 -0.75
C THR A 330 -20.63 24.79 -1.84
N PRO A 331 -19.87 23.69 -1.74
CA PRO A 331 -18.86 23.36 -2.73
C PRO A 331 -19.57 22.89 -4.02
N VAL A 332 -19.27 23.56 -5.14
CA VAL A 332 -19.68 23.09 -6.47
C VAL A 332 -18.45 22.47 -7.12
N SER A 333 -18.50 21.17 -7.41
CA SER A 333 -17.44 20.45 -8.13
C SER A 333 -17.16 21.13 -9.46
N ARG A 334 -15.89 21.47 -9.69
CA ARG A 334 -15.41 21.97 -10.99
C ARG A 334 -14.48 20.94 -11.60
N ASP A 335 -15.05 20.03 -12.38
CA ASP A 335 -14.29 19.22 -13.33
C ASP A 335 -13.86 20.14 -14.47
N THR A 336 -12.58 20.51 -14.50
CA THR A 336 -11.95 21.12 -15.68
C THR A 336 -10.73 20.29 -16.05
N GLY A 337 -10.98 19.22 -16.81
CA GLY A 337 -9.98 18.64 -17.70
C GLY A 337 -9.72 19.59 -18.86
N ALA A 338 -8.45 19.69 -19.27
CA ALA A 338 -8.00 20.57 -20.33
C ALA A 338 -8.67 20.23 -21.68
N GLY A 339 -9.53 21.11 -22.17
CA GLY A 339 -10.17 21.00 -23.49
C GLY A 339 -11.41 21.89 -23.55
N GLY A 340 -11.42 22.88 -24.45
CA GLY A 340 -12.37 23.99 -24.44
C GLY A 340 -13.85 23.60 -24.38
N VAL A 341 -14.52 24.05 -23.32
CA VAL A 341 -15.95 24.38 -23.27
C VAL A 341 -16.09 25.48 -22.22
N GLY A 342 -16.68 26.62 -22.62
CA GLY A 342 -16.86 27.77 -21.74
C GLY A 342 -17.69 27.40 -20.51
N THR A 343 -17.15 27.67 -19.33
CA THR A 343 -17.83 27.42 -18.06
C THR A 343 -19.02 28.38 -17.90
N PHE A 344 -20.21 27.84 -17.69
CA PHE A 344 -21.41 28.61 -17.35
C PHE A 344 -21.44 28.83 -15.84
N LEU A 345 -21.30 30.08 -15.37
CA LEU A 345 -21.43 30.42 -13.96
C LEU A 345 -22.89 30.75 -13.64
N TYR A 346 -23.51 30.00 -12.73
CA TYR A 346 -24.84 30.31 -12.20
C TYR A 346 -24.70 31.06 -10.88
N GLY A 347 -24.94 32.37 -10.90
CA GLY A 347 -25.14 33.18 -9.71
C GLY A 347 -26.64 33.32 -9.39
N LYS A 348 -27.03 33.14 -8.12
CA LYS A 348 -28.39 33.47 -7.68
C LYS A 348 -28.56 34.98 -7.70
N GLY A 349 -29.10 35.51 -8.81
CA GLY A 349 -29.19 36.95 -9.05
C GLY A 349 -29.27 37.38 -10.51
N GLY A 350 -29.22 36.46 -11.49
CA GLY A 350 -29.67 36.77 -12.85
C GLY A 350 -28.68 37.52 -13.74
N GLU A 351 -27.37 37.38 -13.52
CA GLU A 351 -26.37 37.83 -14.51
C GLU A 351 -25.45 36.66 -14.91
N VAL A 352 -25.32 36.45 -16.23
CA VAL A 352 -24.38 35.52 -16.85
C VAL A 352 -23.44 36.34 -17.72
N ALA A 353 -22.14 36.32 -17.40
CA ALA A 353 -21.11 36.97 -18.21
C ALA A 353 -20.19 35.91 -18.85
N LEU A 354 -19.98 36.03 -20.16
CA LEU A 354 -19.00 35.24 -20.92
C LEU A 354 -17.82 36.17 -21.25
N ASN A 355 -16.60 35.75 -20.91
CA ASN A 355 -15.38 36.50 -21.24
C ASN A 355 -14.57 35.68 -22.26
N GLY A 356 -14.47 36.18 -23.49
CA GLY A 356 -13.68 35.54 -24.55
C GLY A 356 -13.90 36.18 -25.93
N THR A 357 -12.80 36.52 -26.60
CA THR A 357 -12.73 37.33 -27.82
C THR A 357 -13.03 36.55 -29.11
N THR A 358 -13.56 37.31 -30.08
CA THR A 358 -13.60 37.12 -31.55
C THR A 358 -14.62 36.16 -32.18
N SER A 359 -15.46 36.78 -33.03
CA SER A 359 -16.29 36.25 -34.12
C SER A 359 -17.72 35.87 -33.78
N ALA A 360 -18.66 36.71 -34.27
CA ALA A 360 -20.10 36.52 -34.37
C ALA A 360 -20.77 35.72 -33.24
N VAL A 361 -20.86 36.34 -32.07
CA VAL A 361 -21.62 35.80 -30.94
C VAL A 361 -23.11 36.00 -31.21
N TYR A 362 -23.82 34.93 -31.59
CA TYR A 362 -25.26 34.81 -31.37
C TYR A 362 -25.47 34.66 -29.85
N GLY A 363 -25.47 35.78 -29.14
CA GLY A 363 -25.58 35.79 -27.69
C GLY A 363 -26.96 35.32 -27.25
N ILE A 364 -27.05 34.13 -26.68
CA ILE A 364 -28.22 33.68 -25.93
C ILE A 364 -28.18 34.42 -24.59
N CYS A 365 -28.85 35.57 -24.49
CA CYS A 365 -29.17 36.18 -23.21
C CYS A 365 -30.46 35.54 -22.68
N GLY A 366 -30.32 34.48 -21.88
CA GLY A 366 -31.45 33.87 -21.20
C GLY A 366 -31.70 34.54 -19.86
N PHE A 367 -32.85 35.18 -19.69
CA PHE A 367 -33.41 35.44 -18.36
C PHE A 367 -34.30 34.24 -17.99
N LEU A 368 -34.12 33.71 -16.78
CA LEU A 368 -35.05 32.75 -16.18
C LEU A 368 -36.25 33.53 -15.63
N ASP A 369 -37.27 33.72 -16.47
CA ASP A 369 -38.59 34.17 -16.02
C ASP A 369 -39.59 33.05 -16.33
N SER A 370 -40.21 32.50 -15.29
CA SER A 370 -41.19 31.41 -15.40
C SER A 370 -42.57 31.89 -15.84
N SER A 371 -42.74 33.17 -16.21
CA SER A 371 -44.03 33.71 -16.62
C SER A 371 -44.15 33.92 -18.13
N ALA A 372 -45.18 33.32 -18.75
CA ALA A 372 -45.52 33.46 -20.17
C ALA A 372 -45.92 34.90 -20.59
N SER A 373 -45.97 35.84 -19.65
CA SER A 373 -46.36 37.24 -19.83
C SER A 373 -45.23 38.14 -20.34
N ALA A 374 -44.02 37.60 -20.57
CA ALA A 374 -42.84 38.34 -21.01
C ALA A 374 -42.71 38.49 -22.55
N LEU A 375 -43.56 37.83 -23.34
CA LEU A 375 -43.52 37.90 -24.81
C LEU A 375 -43.71 39.35 -25.29
N GLY A 376 -42.72 39.89 -26.01
CA GLY A 376 -42.78 41.25 -26.55
C GLY A 376 -42.29 42.37 -25.62
N LYS A 377 -41.82 42.09 -24.40
CA LYS A 377 -41.15 43.10 -23.56
C LYS A 377 -39.80 43.51 -24.15
N GLN A 378 -39.43 44.78 -23.96
CA GLN A 378 -38.16 45.36 -24.41
C GLN A 378 -37.25 45.71 -23.22
N THR A 379 -35.93 45.57 -23.40
CA THR A 379 -34.93 45.98 -22.41
C THR A 379 -33.73 46.67 -23.09
N GLN A 380 -33.04 47.56 -22.35
CA GLN A 380 -31.82 48.24 -22.80
C GLN A 380 -30.60 47.69 -22.05
N GLN A 381 -29.62 47.18 -22.79
CA GLN A 381 -28.36 46.72 -22.24
C GLN A 381 -27.25 46.91 -23.28
N TYR A 382 -26.07 47.37 -22.85
CA TYR A 382 -24.93 47.68 -23.72
C TYR A 382 -25.28 48.56 -24.95
N GLY A 383 -26.04 49.64 -24.72
CA GLY A 383 -26.31 50.66 -25.73
C GLY A 383 -27.27 50.27 -26.87
N GLY A 384 -28.03 49.17 -26.75
CA GLY A 384 -29.04 48.77 -27.74
C GLY A 384 -30.35 48.28 -27.11
N THR A 385 -31.43 48.28 -27.90
CA THR A 385 -32.77 47.82 -27.48
C THR A 385 -33.01 46.39 -27.95
N TRP A 386 -33.48 45.52 -27.06
CA TRP A 386 -33.71 44.10 -27.32
C TRP A 386 -35.17 43.72 -27.06
N ARG A 387 -35.73 42.80 -27.85
CA ARG A 387 -37.10 42.28 -27.68
C ARG A 387 -37.12 40.77 -27.50
N ASN A 388 -37.95 40.30 -26.58
CA ASN A 388 -38.24 38.87 -26.42
C ASN A 388 -39.08 38.36 -27.59
N ILE A 389 -38.61 37.32 -28.29
CA ILE A 389 -39.27 36.73 -29.45
C ILE A 389 -39.95 35.38 -29.17
N GLY A 390 -39.96 34.93 -27.93
CA GLY A 390 -40.73 33.76 -27.51
C GLY A 390 -40.02 32.41 -27.60
N ALA A 391 -40.64 31.44 -26.92
CA ALA A 391 -40.08 30.15 -26.55
C ALA A 391 -40.31 29.08 -27.63
N ASN A 392 -39.23 28.63 -28.26
CA ASN A 392 -39.17 27.30 -28.85
C ASN A 392 -38.25 26.44 -27.98
N ASN A 393 -38.90 25.72 -27.08
CA ASN A 393 -38.34 24.93 -26.00
C ASN A 393 -37.67 23.67 -26.58
N ILE A 394 -36.35 23.67 -26.80
CA ILE A 394 -35.62 22.43 -27.13
C ILE A 394 -35.23 21.67 -25.84
N TRP A 395 -35.26 22.33 -24.69
CA TRP A 395 -34.91 21.74 -23.40
C TRP A 395 -35.89 22.24 -22.34
N SER A 396 -36.48 21.33 -21.57
CA SER A 396 -37.62 21.52 -20.65
C SER A 396 -37.43 22.52 -19.49
N GLU A 397 -36.45 23.43 -19.56
CA GLU A 397 -36.07 24.35 -18.47
C GLU A 397 -35.91 25.82 -18.93
N GLY A 398 -36.91 26.36 -19.63
CA GLY A 398 -37.24 27.79 -19.52
C GLY A 398 -36.25 28.80 -20.14
N ILE A 399 -35.59 28.47 -21.24
CA ILE A 399 -34.74 29.43 -21.97
C ILE A 399 -35.61 30.30 -22.88
N THR A 400 -35.54 31.63 -22.72
CA THR A 400 -36.19 32.59 -23.63
C THR A 400 -35.21 33.17 -24.64
N MET A 401 -35.64 33.31 -25.90
CA MET A 401 -34.83 33.91 -26.98
C MET A 401 -35.11 35.41 -27.11
N TRP A 402 -34.06 36.20 -27.30
CA TRP A 402 -34.13 37.65 -27.45
C TRP A 402 -33.44 38.08 -28.74
N GLN A 403 -34.05 39.01 -29.47
CA GLN A 403 -33.55 39.57 -30.72
C GLN A 403 -33.20 41.05 -30.55
N ARG A 404 -32.05 41.48 -31.07
CA ARG A 404 -31.67 42.90 -31.13
C ARG A 404 -32.57 43.61 -32.13
N ILE A 405 -33.17 44.71 -31.71
CA ILE A 405 -33.84 45.63 -32.62
C ILE A 405 -32.83 46.75 -32.90
N ALA A 406 -32.59 47.02 -34.18
CA ALA A 406 -31.66 48.06 -34.62
C ALA A 406 -32.01 49.42 -34.01
#